data_AF-A0AAJ5VMY1-F1
#
_entry.id   AF-A0AAJ5VMY1-F1
#
_cell.length_a   1.000
_cell.length_b   1.000
_cell.length_c   1.000
_cell.angle_alpha   90.00
_cell.angle_beta   90.00
_cell.angle_gamma   90.00
#
_symmetry.space_group_name_H-M   'P 1'
#
loop_
_entity.id
_entity.type
_entity.pdbx_description
1 polymer ?
#
loop_
_entity_poly.entity_id
_entity_poly.type
_entity_poly.pdbx_seq_one_letter_code
_entity_poly.pdbx_strand_id
1 'polypeptide(L)' 'MTTTRDGHKAAAEAAEALRGAFADLGLPERVWASLRPLVADDSGNPYVYLGLVRAEVAQRIAEAVRAGRTR' A
#
# COMPACT_ATOMS: atom_id res chain seq x y z
N MET A 1 7.63 22.90 -1.98
CA MET A 1 8.44 21.85 -2.63
C MET A 1 8.75 20.81 -1.57
N THR A 2 8.05 19.68 -1.56
CA THR A 2 8.42 18.53 -0.75
C THR A 2 9.73 18.01 -1.30
N THR A 3 10.75 17.85 -0.45
CA THR A 3 12.03 17.33 -0.93
C THR A 3 11.88 15.86 -1.30
N THR A 4 12.70 15.34 -2.20
CA THR A 4 12.68 13.90 -2.57
C THR A 4 12.77 12.98 -1.35
N ARG A 5 13.41 13.43 -0.25
CA ARG A 5 13.47 12.72 1.04
C ARG A 5 12.11 12.66 1.75
N ASP A 6 11.33 13.74 1.72
CA ASP A 6 10.00 13.78 2.33
C ASP A 6 9.01 12.91 1.55
N GLY A 7 9.11 12.89 0.22
CA GLY A 7 8.33 11.99 -0.63
C GLY A 7 8.64 10.52 -0.33
N HIS A 8 9.92 10.17 -0.17
CA HIS A 8 10.30 8.79 0.14
C HIS A 8 9.82 8.35 1.53
N LYS A 9 9.83 9.27 2.50
CA LYS A 9 9.29 9.03 3.84
C LYS A 9 7.77 8.81 3.79
N ALA A 10 7.03 9.67 3.11
CA ALA A 10 5.58 9.54 2.97
C ALA A 10 5.18 8.24 2.26
N ALA A 11 5.90 7.86 1.20
CA ALA A 11 5.68 6.60 0.51
C ALA A 11 5.97 5.38 1.42
N ALA A 12 7.03 5.45 2.23
CA ALA A 12 7.38 4.38 3.17
C ALA A 12 6.33 4.21 4.28
N GLU A 13 5.89 5.31 4.90
CA GLU A 13 4.84 5.30 5.91
C GLU A 13 3.52 4.73 5.35
N ALA A 14 3.15 5.14 4.13
CA ALA A 14 1.96 4.60 3.46
C ALA A 14 2.10 3.10 3.14
N ALA A 15 3.28 2.64 2.73
CA ALA A 15 3.54 1.22 2.49
C ALA A 15 3.42 0.40 3.77
N GLU A 16 3.98 0.86 4.90
CA GLU A 16 3.89 0.18 6.19
C GLU A 16 2.45 0.14 6.74
N ALA A 17 1.70 1.25 6.60
CA ALA A 17 0.28 1.26 6.96
C ALA A 17 -0.52 0.22 6.17
N LEU A 18 -0.22 0.06 4.88
CA LEU A 18 -0.87 -0.92 4.03
C LEU A 18 -0.47 -2.37 4.38
N ARG A 19 0.80 -2.61 4.75
CA ARG A 19 1.24 -3.92 5.28
C ARG A 19 0.48 -4.28 6.56
N GLY A 20 0.35 -3.34 7.50
CA GLY A 20 -0.42 -3.52 8.73
C GLY A 20 -1.88 -3.89 8.45
N ALA A 21 -2.56 -3.13 7.59
CA ALA A 21 -3.93 -3.43 7.19
C ALA A 21 -4.07 -4.81 6.54
N PHE A 22 -3.09 -5.24 5.73
CA PHE A 22 -3.14 -6.56 5.09
C PHE A 22 -2.88 -7.70 6.08
N ALA A 23 -2.01 -7.47 7.07
CA ALA A 23 -1.79 -8.40 8.17
C ALA A 23 -3.07 -8.58 9.01
N ASP A 24 -3.77 -7.48 9.31
CA ASP A 24 -5.05 -7.50 10.04
C ASP A 24 -6.16 -8.25 9.26
N LEU A 25 -6.11 -8.18 7.93
CA LEU A 25 -6.98 -8.97 7.04
C LEU A 25 -6.59 -10.46 6.93
N GLY A 26 -5.55 -10.89 7.65
CA GLY A 26 -5.05 -12.26 7.63
C GLY A 26 -4.43 -12.66 6.29
N LEU A 27 -3.96 -11.70 5.50
CA LEU A 27 -3.31 -11.97 4.22
C LEU A 27 -1.87 -12.47 4.45
N PRO A 28 -1.44 -13.53 3.75
CA PRO A 28 -0.11 -14.09 3.95
C PRO A 28 0.98 -13.11 3.53
N GLU A 29 2.08 -13.09 4.27
CA GLU A 29 3.18 -12.13 4.12
C GLU A 29 3.71 -11.95 2.69
N ARG A 30 3.77 -13.06 1.94
CA ARG A 30 4.16 -13.07 0.52
C ARG A 30 3.33 -12.13 -0.38
N VAL A 31 2.11 -11.76 0.04
CA VAL A 31 1.20 -10.90 -0.72
C VAL A 31 1.53 -9.42 -0.54
N TRP A 32 1.98 -9.02 0.64
CA TRP A 32 2.37 -7.63 0.91
C TRP A 32 3.89 -7.43 0.89
N ALA A 33 4.69 -8.49 0.78
CA ALA A 33 6.13 -8.39 0.54
C ALA A 33 6.46 -7.65 -0.78
N SER A 34 5.54 -7.65 -1.76
CA SER A 34 5.69 -6.88 -3.00
C SER A 34 5.44 -5.38 -2.84
N LEU A 35 4.85 -4.95 -1.71
CA LEU A 35 4.65 -3.55 -1.41
C LEU A 35 6.00 -2.86 -1.29
N ARG A 36 6.19 -1.85 -2.12
CA ARG A 36 7.38 -1.00 -2.05
C ARG A 36 7.01 0.46 -2.22
N PRO A 37 7.59 1.35 -1.39
CA PRO A 37 7.50 2.77 -1.64
C PRO A 37 8.18 3.10 -2.98
N LEU A 38 7.58 4.02 -3.72
CA LEU A 38 8.10 4.54 -4.97
C LEU A 38 7.94 6.06 -4.95
N VAL A 39 8.93 6.79 -5.41
CA VAL A 39 8.82 8.23 -5.65
C VAL A 39 9.01 8.44 -7.14
N ALA A 40 8.11 9.19 -7.79
CA ALA A 40 8.29 9.50 -9.20
C ALA A 40 9.48 10.46 -9.37
N ASP A 41 10.41 10.07 -10.23
CA ASP A 41 11.70 10.76 -10.41
C ASP A 41 11.54 12.20 -10.91
N ASP A 42 10.48 12.48 -11.67
CA ASP A 42 10.21 13.76 -12.34
C ASP A 42 9.45 14.77 -11.46
N SER A 43 8.53 14.27 -10.63
CA SER A 43 7.54 15.07 -9.90
C SER A 43 7.72 15.01 -8.39
N GLY A 44 8.54 14.08 -7.88
CA GLY A 44 8.72 13.86 -6.44
C GLY A 44 7.48 13.29 -5.75
N ASN A 45 6.47 12.86 -6.52
CA ASN A 45 5.21 12.37 -6.00
C ASN A 45 5.40 11.01 -5.32
N PRO A 46 4.90 10.84 -4.07
CA PRO A 46 4.99 9.57 -3.35
C PRO A 46 3.90 8.59 -3.82
N TYR A 47 4.30 7.36 -4.10
CA TYR A 47 3.44 6.25 -4.50
C TYR A 47 3.77 4.99 -3.69
N VAL A 48 2.80 4.08 -3.62
CA VAL A 48 3.01 2.72 -3.10
C VAL A 48 2.73 1.74 -4.23
N TYR A 49 3.73 0.96 -4.61
CA TYR A 49 3.57 -0.06 -5.64
C TYR A 49 2.92 -1.33 -5.06
N LEU A 50 1.72 -1.63 -5.58
CA LEU A 50 0.90 -2.83 -5.38
C LEU A 50 1.65 -4.16 -5.49
N GLY A 51 2.32 -4.30 -6.64
CA GLY A 51 2.59 -5.60 -7.24
C GLY A 51 1.35 -6.24 -7.86
N LEU A 52 1.53 -7.46 -8.35
CA LEU A 52 0.44 -8.34 -8.77
C LEU A 52 -0.09 -9.08 -7.54
N VAL A 53 -1.37 -8.91 -7.24
CA VAL A 53 -2.07 -9.67 -6.21
C VAL A 53 -2.95 -10.73 -6.86
N ARG A 54 -3.09 -11.88 -6.21
CA ARG A 54 -4.02 -12.91 -6.70
C ARG A 54 -5.47 -12.43 -6.57
N ALA A 55 -6.34 -12.89 -7.45
CA ALA A 55 -7.73 -12.41 -7.55
C ALA A 55 -8.51 -12.57 -6.22
N GLU A 56 -8.31 -13.68 -5.51
CA GLU A 56 -8.97 -13.92 -4.22
C GLU A 56 -8.51 -12.94 -3.13
N VAL A 57 -7.27 -12.47 -3.20
CA VAL A 57 -6.74 -11.44 -2.29
C VAL A 57 -7.36 -10.10 -2.63
N ALA A 58 -7.39 -9.74 -3.92
CA ALA A 58 -8.00 -8.48 -4.38
C ALA A 58 -9.47 -8.39 -3.95
N GLN A 59 -10.20 -9.50 -4.01
CA GLN A 59 -11.59 -9.56 -3.57
C GLN A 59 -11.74 -9.33 -2.06
N ARG A 60 -10.91 -9.96 -1.23
CA ARG A 60 -10.90 -9.72 0.23
C ARG A 60 -10.58 -8.26 0.59
N ILE A 61 -9.62 -7.66 -0.12
CA ILE A 61 -9.31 -6.22 0.05
C ILE A 61 -10.54 -5.38 -0.31
N ALA A 62 -11.21 -5.68 -1.43
CA ALA A 62 -12.41 -4.94 -1.84
C ALA A 62 -13.56 -5.07 -0.84
N GLU A 63 -13.77 -6.27 -0.27
CA GLU A 63 -14.75 -6.51 0.78
C GLU A 63 -14.42 -5.71 2.05
N ALA A 64 -13.16 -5.71 2.49
CA ALA A 64 -12.70 -4.93 3.63
C ALA A 64 -12.91 -3.42 3.43
N VAL A 65 -12.58 -2.89 2.25
CA VAL A 65 -12.80 -1.47 1.90
C VAL A 65 -14.30 -1.12 1.93
N ARG A 66 -15.18 -2.02 1.45
CA ARG A 66 -16.63 -1.80 1.53
C ARG A 66 -17.12 -1.81 2.98
N ALA A 67 -16.66 -2.77 3.78
CA ALA A 67 -17.05 -2.87 5.19
C ALA A 67 -16.60 -1.66 6.02
N GLY A 68 -15.40 -1.12 5.74
CA GLY A 68 -14.86 0.08 6.39
C GLY A 68 -15.51 1.40 5.95
N ARG A 69 -16.16 1.44 4.77
CA ARG A 69 -16.90 2.61 4.26
C ARG A 69 -18.28 2.81 4.89
N THR A 70 -18.80 1.80 5.57
CA THR A 70 -20.11 1.84 6.24
C THR A 70 -20.06 2.38 7.67
N ARG A 71 -19.05 3.20 8.00
CA ARG A 71 -18.92 3.84 9.31
C ARG A 71 -18.81 5.35 9.18
#